data_AF-A0A2Z4V5X1-F1
#
_entry.id   AF-A0A2Z4V5X1-F1
#
_cell.length_a   1.000
_cell.length_b   1.000
_cell.length_c   1.000
_cell.angle_alpha   90.00
_cell.angle_beta   90.00
_cell.angle_gamma   90.00
#
_symmetry.space_group_name_H-M   'P 1'
#
loop_
_entity.id
_entity.type
_entity.pdbx_description
1 polymer ?
#
loop_
_entity_poly.entity_id
_entity_poly.type
_entity_poly.pdbx_seq_one_letter_code
_entity_poly.pdbx_strand_id
1 'polypeptide(L)'
;MRYITTNVPPTDLHGVADISWHARAACNGVDPATADELYFHTPNDDYAIAEAKEICSWCPVRRECFNYALDNEVKEGIWGGLTEAERLTWHDQVENRLDYSRVKAAIEGRDIQLSRLERRTLTRYASAQGWSPNRLAHTLQIGVEWARDLLRVEARAIENRDRDNLASDPNPAETARQAVLDGQQPPRSGQAHDGDGPERDRSIPRKDRRGKVVAQKPKPVARHVQTQALINNLRKAV
;
A
#
# COMPACT_ATOMS: atom_id res chain seq x y z
N MET A 1 17.74 23.33 17.61
CA MET A 1 16.71 22.49 16.97
C MET A 1 15.36 23.24 16.98
N ARG A 2 15.30 24.44 16.37
CA ARG A 2 14.16 25.39 16.44
C ARG A 2 13.75 25.95 15.05
N TYR A 3 14.11 25.26 13.96
CA TYR A 3 14.17 25.87 12.62
C TYR A 3 13.06 25.41 11.65
N ILE A 4 12.01 24.74 12.12
CA ILE A 4 10.98 24.16 11.22
C ILE A 4 9.98 25.23 10.69
N THR A 5 9.89 26.40 11.31
CA THR A 5 8.99 27.49 10.86
C THR A 5 9.60 28.43 9.82
N THR A 6 10.92 28.38 9.60
CA THR A 6 11.61 29.18 8.59
C THR A 6 11.76 28.43 7.28
N ASN A 7 11.38 29.08 6.17
CA ASN A 7 11.60 28.62 4.80
C ASN A 7 13.08 28.26 4.56
N VAL A 8 13.44 26.99 4.73
CA VAL A 8 14.72 26.45 4.24
C VAL A 8 14.47 26.01 2.79
N PRO A 9 15.19 26.56 1.80
CA PRO A 9 15.08 26.09 0.42
C PRO A 9 15.45 24.60 0.36
N PRO A 10 14.78 23.79 -0.48
CA PRO A 10 15.05 22.36 -0.59
C PRO A 10 16.53 22.19 -0.92
N THR A 11 17.30 21.74 0.07
CA THR A 11 18.73 21.51 -0.10
C THR A 11 18.87 20.26 -0.95
N ASP A 12 19.72 20.30 -1.97
CA ASP A 12 20.03 19.20 -2.92
C ASP A 12 20.73 17.99 -2.25
N LEU A 13 20.67 17.88 -0.92
CA LEU A 13 20.96 16.68 -0.17
C LEU A 13 19.66 15.89 -0.08
N HIS A 14 19.65 14.66 -0.63
CA HIS A 14 18.55 13.69 -0.53
C HIS A 14 18.09 13.55 0.94
N GLY A 15 17.10 14.35 1.33
CA GLY A 15 16.95 14.81 2.71
C GLY A 15 15.71 14.24 3.36
N VAL A 16 15.93 13.41 4.39
CA VAL A 16 15.21 13.15 5.66
C VAL A 16 13.67 13.26 5.75
N ALA A 17 12.96 14.06 4.95
CA ALA A 17 11.52 14.00 4.78
C ALA A 17 11.07 14.94 3.65
N ASP A 18 10.10 14.50 2.83
CA ASP A 18 9.34 15.39 1.97
C ASP A 18 8.63 16.47 2.82
N ILE A 19 9.13 17.71 2.74
CA ILE A 19 8.57 18.89 3.42
C ILE A 19 7.69 19.74 2.50
N SER A 20 7.39 19.30 1.28
CA SER A 20 6.61 20.08 0.30
C SER A 20 5.21 20.45 0.81
N TRP A 21 4.69 19.69 1.78
CA TRP A 21 3.40 19.93 2.42
C TRP A 21 3.40 21.11 3.40
N HIS A 22 4.58 21.55 3.91
CA HIS A 22 4.68 22.63 4.92
C HIS A 22 4.01 23.92 4.46
N ALA A 23 4.16 24.28 3.18
CA ALA A 23 3.60 25.49 2.59
C ALA A 23 2.05 25.51 2.56
N ARG A 24 1.40 24.36 2.73
CA ARG A 24 -0.06 24.24 2.78
C ARG A 24 -0.61 24.13 4.21
N ALA A 25 0.25 24.16 5.22
CA ALA A 25 -0.18 24.05 6.61
C ALA A 25 -0.97 25.28 7.05
N ALA A 26 -2.03 25.05 7.81
CA ALA A 26 -2.84 26.11 8.41
C ALA A 26 -2.03 27.07 9.29
N CYS A 27 -1.04 26.54 10.01
CA CYS A 27 -0.12 27.29 10.85
C CYS A 27 1.07 27.89 10.08
N ASN A 28 1.13 27.72 8.76
CA ASN A 28 2.20 28.30 7.95
C ASN A 28 2.09 29.83 7.96
N GLY A 29 3.21 30.52 8.22
CA GLY A 29 3.26 31.98 8.24
C GLY A 29 2.85 32.63 9.57
N VAL A 30 2.55 31.86 10.61
CA VAL A 30 2.42 32.37 11.99
C VAL A 30 3.78 32.91 12.46
N ASP A 31 3.76 34.03 13.18
CA ASP A 31 4.98 34.61 13.76
C ASP A 31 5.69 33.59 14.68
N PRO A 32 7.03 33.47 14.64
CA PRO A 32 7.75 32.49 15.45
C PRO A 32 7.47 32.58 16.95
N ALA A 33 7.27 33.78 17.52
CA ALA A 33 6.97 33.91 18.93
C ALA A 33 5.59 33.35 19.26
N THR A 34 4.58 33.67 18.43
CA THR A 34 3.23 33.11 18.56
C THR A 34 3.21 31.60 18.33
N ALA A 35 4.02 31.09 17.40
CA ALA A 35 4.12 29.65 17.15
C ALA A 35 4.75 28.91 18.34
N ASP A 36 5.76 29.49 18.99
CA ASP A 36 6.38 28.93 20.19
C ASP A 36 5.37 28.89 21.35
N GLU A 37 4.57 29.94 21.53
CA GLU A 37 3.52 30.02 22.54
C GLU A 37 2.39 29.01 22.30
N LEU A 38 1.96 28.80 21.04
CA LEU A 38 0.83 27.94 20.73
C LEU A 38 1.18 26.46 20.56
N TYR A 39 2.35 26.14 19.99
CA TYR A 39 2.69 24.75 19.63
C TYR A 39 3.79 24.15 20.50
N PHE A 40 4.57 24.96 21.23
CA PHE A 40 5.69 24.53 22.07
C PHE A 40 5.56 25.05 23.51
N HIS A 41 4.33 25.09 24.01
CA HIS A 41 4.00 25.50 25.38
C HIS A 41 4.42 24.46 26.42
N THR A 42 4.36 24.86 27.70
CA THR A 42 4.49 23.91 28.81
C THR A 42 3.31 22.93 28.83
N PRO A 43 3.48 21.67 29.27
CA PRO A 43 2.43 20.63 29.18
C PRO A 43 1.09 20.96 29.86
N ASN A 44 1.05 21.94 30.78
CA ASN A 44 -0.13 22.30 31.57
C ASN A 44 -0.88 23.54 31.04
N ASP A 45 -0.56 24.03 29.85
CA ASP A 45 -1.24 25.16 29.24
C ASP A 45 -2.45 24.68 28.41
N ASP A 46 -3.56 24.40 29.11
CA ASP A 46 -4.79 23.89 28.49
C ASP A 46 -5.38 24.84 27.43
N TYR A 47 -5.15 26.16 27.57
CA TYR A 47 -5.63 27.15 26.61
C TYR A 47 -4.86 27.07 25.30
N ALA A 48 -3.52 27.08 25.36
CA ALA A 48 -2.67 26.93 24.18
C ALA A 48 -2.91 25.58 23.47
N ILE A 49 -3.09 24.50 24.24
CA ILE A 49 -3.41 23.17 23.68
C ILE A 49 -4.73 23.20 22.90
N ALA A 50 -5.78 23.78 23.48
CA ALA A 50 -7.10 23.84 22.85
C ALA A 50 -7.05 24.66 21.55
N GLU A 51 -6.40 25.82 21.59
CA GLU A 51 -6.27 26.72 20.43
C GLU A 51 -5.46 26.06 19.30
N ALA A 52 -4.31 25.45 19.61
CA ALA A 52 -3.50 24.75 18.62
C ALA A 52 -4.24 23.54 18.01
N LYS A 53 -5.01 22.80 18.82
CA LYS A 53 -5.83 21.68 18.34
C LYS A 53 -6.98 22.15 17.44
N GLU A 54 -7.59 23.30 17.73
CA GLU A 54 -8.61 23.90 16.87
C GLU A 54 -8.03 24.22 15.49
N ILE A 55 -6.87 24.88 15.42
CA ILE A 55 -6.18 25.16 14.14
C ILE A 55 -5.85 23.87 13.39
N CYS A 56 -5.34 22.87 14.11
CA CYS A 56 -5.02 21.58 13.52
C CYS A 56 -6.25 20.82 13.01
N SER A 57 -7.45 21.06 13.54
CA SER A 57 -8.68 20.33 13.18
C SER A 57 -9.10 20.54 11.72
N TRP A 58 -8.86 21.73 11.17
CA TRP A 58 -9.19 22.10 9.78
C TRP A 58 -7.95 22.16 8.87
N CYS A 59 -6.76 21.86 9.39
CA CYS A 59 -5.53 21.87 8.61
C CYS A 59 -5.54 20.76 7.54
N PRO A 60 -5.37 21.10 6.24
CA PRO A 60 -5.46 20.13 5.15
C PRO A 60 -4.32 19.11 5.15
N VAL A 61 -3.19 19.43 5.78
CA VAL A 61 -1.98 18.59 5.84
C VAL A 61 -1.77 17.96 7.21
N ARG A 62 -2.84 17.83 8.01
CA ARG A 62 -2.78 17.26 9.36
C ARG A 62 -2.13 15.88 9.39
N ARG A 63 -2.43 15.03 8.40
CA ARG A 63 -1.89 13.66 8.29
C ARG A 63 -0.39 13.67 7.96
N GLU A 64 0.03 14.51 7.01
CA GLU A 64 1.43 14.68 6.64
C GLU A 64 2.25 15.22 7.82
N CYS A 65 1.72 16.21 8.54
CA CYS A 65 2.32 16.76 9.76
C CYS A 65 2.49 15.71 10.86
N PHE A 66 1.45 14.93 11.14
CA PHE A 66 1.52 13.83 12.09
C PHE A 66 2.56 12.77 11.68
N ASN A 67 2.53 12.37 10.42
CA ASN A 67 3.46 11.39 9.88
C ASN A 67 4.91 11.87 9.95
N TYR A 68 5.17 13.14 9.63
CA TYR A 68 6.48 13.75 9.75
C TYR A 68 7.01 13.68 11.18
N ALA A 69 6.17 14.01 12.17
CA ALA A 69 6.56 13.96 13.58
C ALA A 69 6.92 12.53 14.02
N LEU A 70 6.17 11.52 13.55
CA LEU A 70 6.47 10.12 13.83
C LEU A 70 7.76 9.65 13.16
N ASP A 71 7.93 9.95 11.87
CA ASP A 71 9.06 9.49 11.07
C ASP A 71 10.39 10.15 11.53
N ASN A 72 10.33 11.34 12.12
CA ASN A 72 11.48 12.09 12.64
C ASN A 72 11.63 12.02 14.18
N GLU A 73 10.85 11.17 14.85
CA GLU A 73 10.87 11.03 16.32
C GLU A 73 10.74 12.36 17.07
N VAL A 74 9.89 13.27 16.57
CA VAL A 74 9.71 14.60 17.17
C VAL A 74 8.93 14.48 18.48
N LYS A 75 9.63 14.77 19.58
CA LYS A 75 9.09 14.64 20.94
C LYS A 75 8.29 15.86 21.37
N GLU A 76 8.82 17.05 21.13
CA GLU A 76 8.24 18.28 21.66
C GLU A 76 7.09 18.83 20.81
N GLY A 77 6.11 19.44 21.50
CA GLY A 77 5.06 20.26 20.90
C GLY A 77 3.88 19.51 20.28
N ILE A 78 2.98 20.28 19.68
CA ILE A 78 1.75 19.80 19.03
C ILE A 78 1.98 19.56 17.55
N TRP A 79 1.82 18.32 17.11
CA TRP A 79 1.99 17.90 15.71
C TRP A 79 0.77 17.13 15.24
N GLY A 80 0.21 17.53 14.09
CA GLY A 80 -0.98 16.90 13.53
C GLY A 80 -2.21 16.92 14.47
N GLY A 81 -2.25 17.88 15.40
CA GLY A 81 -3.30 18.01 16.42
C GLY A 81 -3.14 17.11 17.64
N LEU A 82 -1.96 16.48 17.83
CA LEU A 82 -1.66 15.66 19.00
C LEU A 82 -0.55 16.29 19.82
N THR A 83 -0.72 16.28 21.15
CA THR A 83 0.33 16.65 22.10
C THR A 83 1.44 15.60 22.13
N GLU A 84 2.56 15.91 22.77
CA GLU A 84 3.63 14.93 23.03
C GLU A 84 3.09 13.66 23.69
N ALA A 85 2.34 13.82 24.79
CA ALA A 85 1.81 12.70 25.56
C ALA A 85 0.88 11.81 24.72
N GLU A 86 0.03 12.41 23.88
CA GLU A 86 -0.87 11.67 23.00
C GLU A 86 -0.09 10.92 21.90
N ARG A 87 0.98 11.55 21.38
CA ARG A 87 1.82 11.01 20.30
C ARG A 87 2.71 9.85 20.75
N LEU A 88 3.10 9.77 22.03
CA LEU A 88 3.94 8.67 22.55
C LEU A 88 3.38 7.28 22.22
N THR A 89 2.07 7.07 22.37
CA THR A 89 1.42 5.78 22.05
C THR A 89 1.52 5.38 20.59
N TRP A 90 1.71 6.34 19.70
CA TRP A 90 1.81 6.11 18.26
C TRP A 90 3.21 5.71 17.84
N HIS A 91 4.26 6.16 18.54
CA HIS A 91 5.64 5.77 18.25
C HIS A 91 5.84 4.25 18.33
N ASP A 92 5.23 3.60 19.32
CA ASP A 92 5.26 2.13 19.46
C ASP A 92 4.59 1.39 18.28
N GLN A 93 3.67 2.06 17.59
CA GLN A 93 2.87 1.47 16.51
C GLN A 93 3.45 1.75 15.12
N VAL A 94 4.40 2.68 14.98
CA VAL A 94 4.94 3.12 13.68
C VAL A 94 5.41 1.94 12.83
N GLU A 95 6.13 0.99 13.43
CA GLU A 95 6.68 -0.18 12.75
C GLU A 95 5.58 -1.06 12.11
N ASN A 96 4.39 -1.09 12.71
CA ASN A 96 3.25 -1.88 12.26
C ASN A 96 2.13 -1.04 11.63
N ARG A 97 2.36 0.26 11.37
CA ARG A 97 1.39 1.12 10.67
C ARG A 97 1.16 0.62 9.24
N LEU A 98 -0.08 0.69 8.75
CA LEU A 98 -0.38 0.45 7.33
C LEU A 98 -1.22 1.60 6.76
N ASP A 99 -0.55 2.56 6.13
CA ASP A 99 -1.20 3.64 5.37
C ASP A 99 -0.95 3.49 3.86
N TYR A 100 -2.01 3.16 3.11
CA TYR A 100 -1.94 3.01 1.67
C TYR A 100 -1.54 4.29 0.92
N SER A 101 -1.81 5.46 1.49
CA SER A 101 -1.47 6.76 0.90
C SER A 101 0.04 6.97 0.90
N ARG A 102 0.74 6.52 1.95
CA ARG A 102 2.20 6.50 2.02
C ARG A 102 2.81 5.52 1.04
N VAL A 103 2.24 4.31 0.94
CA VAL A 103 2.68 3.30 -0.04
C VAL A 103 2.52 3.84 -1.47
N LYS A 104 1.37 4.45 -1.78
CA LYS A 104 1.11 5.08 -3.08
C LYS A 104 2.12 6.19 -3.38
N ALA A 105 2.37 7.06 -2.41
CA ALA A 105 3.34 8.13 -2.53
C ALA A 105 4.77 7.64 -2.83
N ALA A 106 5.20 6.56 -2.16
CA ALA A 106 6.48 5.91 -2.47
C ALA A 106 6.50 5.32 -3.90
N ILE A 107 5.38 4.72 -4.34
CA ILE A 107 5.25 4.21 -5.72
C ILE A 107 5.37 5.34 -6.76
N GLU A 108 4.87 6.53 -6.43
CA GLU A 108 4.97 7.75 -7.23
C GLU A 108 6.36 8.40 -7.20
N GLY A 109 7.30 7.83 -6.42
CA GLY A 109 8.69 8.28 -6.36
C GLY A 109 8.98 9.27 -5.24
N ARG A 110 8.06 9.48 -4.29
CA ARG A 110 8.37 10.27 -3.09
C ARG A 110 9.26 9.47 -2.15
N ASP A 111 10.30 10.13 -1.63
CA ASP A 111 11.21 9.53 -0.66
C ASP A 111 10.56 9.55 0.74
N ILE A 112 9.96 8.43 1.13
CA ILE A 112 9.19 8.28 2.37
C ILE A 112 9.66 7.03 3.11
N GLN A 113 9.95 7.17 4.40
CA GLN A 113 10.30 6.03 5.25
C GLN A 113 9.07 5.16 5.54
N LEU A 114 8.92 4.07 4.79
CA LEU A 114 7.81 3.15 4.96
C LEU A 114 8.01 2.23 6.17
N SER A 115 6.92 1.98 6.92
CA SER A 115 6.88 0.96 7.98
C SER A 115 7.09 -0.44 7.42
N ARG A 116 7.27 -1.45 8.29
CA ARG A 116 7.40 -2.85 7.86
C ARG A 116 6.19 -3.36 7.08
N LEU A 117 4.97 -3.04 7.52
CA LEU A 117 3.77 -3.45 6.81
C LEU A 117 3.59 -2.71 5.49
N GLU A 118 3.94 -1.42 5.43
CA GLU A 118 3.93 -0.61 4.21
C GLU A 118 4.94 -1.14 3.19
N ARG A 119 6.18 -1.44 3.60
CA ARG A 119 7.23 -2.05 2.75
C ARG A 119 6.79 -3.41 2.20
N ARG A 120 6.19 -4.26 3.03
CA ARG A 120 5.64 -5.56 2.59
C ARG A 120 4.53 -5.36 1.56
N THR A 121 3.65 -4.40 1.80
CA THR A 121 2.54 -4.07 0.89
C THR A 121 3.05 -3.56 -0.45
N LEU A 122 4.05 -2.68 -0.45
CA LEU A 122 4.72 -2.19 -1.66
C LEU A 122 5.39 -3.34 -2.42
N THR A 123 6.10 -4.23 -1.71
CA THR A 123 6.79 -5.38 -2.33
C THR A 123 5.79 -6.33 -3.00
N ARG A 124 4.67 -6.64 -2.33
CA ARG A 124 3.59 -7.46 -2.91
C ARG A 124 2.99 -6.79 -4.15
N TYR A 125 2.74 -5.48 -4.11
CA TYR A 125 2.28 -4.72 -5.26
C TYR A 125 3.29 -4.75 -6.41
N ALA A 126 4.57 -4.50 -6.12
CA ALA A 126 5.66 -4.50 -7.09
C ALA A 126 5.79 -5.86 -7.79
N SER A 127 5.71 -6.96 -7.04
CA SER A 127 5.72 -8.32 -7.58
C SER A 127 4.53 -8.57 -8.52
N ALA A 128 3.31 -8.24 -8.09
CA ALA A 128 2.10 -8.39 -8.91
C ALA A 128 2.08 -7.50 -10.17
N GLN A 129 2.79 -6.37 -10.15
CA GLN A 129 2.96 -5.48 -11.31
C GLN A 129 4.17 -5.84 -12.18
N GLY A 130 4.97 -6.86 -11.81
CA GLY A 130 6.16 -7.26 -12.55
C GLY A 130 7.27 -6.20 -12.54
N TRP A 131 7.45 -5.48 -11.43
CA TRP A 131 8.51 -4.48 -11.30
C TRP A 131 9.90 -5.10 -11.44
N SER A 132 10.85 -4.31 -11.97
CA SER A 132 12.26 -4.71 -12.00
C SER A 132 12.88 -4.61 -10.59
N PRO A 133 13.90 -5.43 -10.27
CA PRO A 133 14.62 -5.33 -9.00
C PRO A 133 15.20 -3.94 -8.75
N ASN A 134 15.71 -3.28 -9.79
CA ASN A 134 16.29 -1.93 -9.67
C ASN A 134 15.26 -0.89 -9.25
N ARG A 135 14.04 -0.96 -9.80
CA ARG A 135 12.96 -0.04 -9.42
C ARG A 135 12.58 -0.22 -7.96
N LEU A 136 12.41 -1.47 -7.52
CA LEU A 136 12.08 -1.76 -6.12
C LEU A 136 13.22 -1.33 -5.18
N ALA A 137 14.47 -1.63 -5.54
CA ALA A 137 15.66 -1.25 -4.80
C ALA A 137 15.74 0.27 -4.57
N HIS A 138 15.51 1.04 -5.63
CA HIS A 138 15.48 2.50 -5.55
C HIS A 138 14.33 2.99 -4.66
N THR A 139 13.12 2.44 -4.85
CA THR A 139 11.91 2.87 -4.11
C THR A 139 12.00 2.59 -2.61
N LEU A 140 12.60 1.46 -2.23
CA LEU A 140 12.73 1.05 -0.81
C LEU A 140 14.09 1.40 -0.20
N GLN A 141 14.99 2.02 -0.97
CA GLN A 141 16.38 2.32 -0.57
C GLN A 141 17.12 1.08 -0.03
N ILE A 142 17.03 -0.04 -0.76
CA ILE A 142 17.68 -1.32 -0.42
C ILE A 142 18.62 -1.79 -1.54
N GLY A 143 19.47 -2.77 -1.24
CA GLY A 143 20.34 -3.40 -2.25
C GLY A 143 19.54 -4.13 -3.34
N VAL A 144 20.03 -4.08 -4.59
CA VAL A 144 19.38 -4.71 -5.76
C VAL A 144 19.25 -6.23 -5.61
N GLU A 145 20.26 -6.89 -5.03
CA GLU A 145 20.24 -8.33 -4.77
C GLU A 145 19.11 -8.70 -3.80
N TRP A 146 19.00 -7.97 -2.68
CA TRP A 146 17.91 -8.14 -1.71
C TRP A 146 16.54 -7.87 -2.35
N ALA A 147 16.41 -6.80 -3.14
CA ALA A 147 15.17 -6.50 -3.85
C ALA A 147 14.75 -7.63 -4.79
N ARG A 148 15.71 -8.27 -5.47
CA ARG A 148 15.45 -9.43 -6.33
C ARG A 148 14.92 -10.61 -5.52
N ASP A 149 15.51 -10.89 -4.36
CA ASP A 149 15.08 -11.99 -3.51
C ASP A 149 13.69 -11.73 -2.89
N LEU A 150 13.40 -10.49 -2.47
CA LEU A 150 12.06 -10.09 -2.03
C LEU A 150 11.00 -10.34 -3.11
N LEU A 151 11.27 -9.90 -4.35
CA LEU A 151 10.34 -10.13 -5.47
C LEU A 151 10.11 -11.62 -5.74
N ARG A 152 11.17 -12.45 -5.66
CA ARG A 152 11.06 -13.91 -5.82
C ARG A 152 10.24 -14.56 -4.71
N VAL A 153 10.48 -14.18 -3.45
CA VAL A 153 9.74 -14.70 -2.30
C VAL A 153 8.25 -14.35 -2.42
N GLU A 154 7.93 -13.10 -2.73
CA GLU A 154 6.54 -12.66 -2.92
C GLU A 154 5.89 -13.31 -4.14
N ALA A 155 6.60 -13.49 -5.26
CA ALA A 155 6.08 -14.19 -6.42
C ALA A 155 5.69 -15.64 -6.07
N ARG A 156 6.56 -16.37 -5.37
CA ARG A 156 6.26 -17.73 -4.87
C ARG A 156 5.10 -17.74 -3.88
N ALA A 157 5.00 -16.74 -3.02
CA ALA A 157 3.89 -16.63 -2.06
C ALA A 157 2.55 -16.38 -2.77
N ILE A 158 2.56 -15.59 -3.85
CA ILE A 158 1.38 -15.39 -4.72
C ILE A 158 1.03 -16.70 -5.43
N GLU A 159 1.99 -17.38 -6.06
CA GLU A 159 1.77 -18.67 -6.74
C GLU A 159 1.24 -19.76 -5.79
N ASN A 160 1.83 -19.90 -4.60
CA ASN A 160 1.36 -20.86 -3.60
C ASN A 160 -0.07 -20.54 -3.16
N ARG A 161 -0.38 -19.26 -2.93
CA ARG A 161 -1.75 -18.84 -2.59
C ARG A 161 -2.72 -19.10 -3.75
N ASP A 162 -2.30 -18.86 -4.98
CA ASP A 162 -3.12 -19.14 -6.17
C ASP A 162 -3.45 -20.64 -6.26
N ARG A 163 -2.45 -21.51 -6.00
CA ARG A 163 -2.65 -22.96 -5.90
C ARG A 163 -3.62 -23.33 -4.77
N ASP A 164 -3.46 -22.75 -3.59
CA ASP A 164 -4.28 -23.07 -2.42
C ASP A 164 -5.73 -22.57 -2.59
N ASN A 165 -5.93 -21.39 -3.21
CA ASN A 165 -7.25 -20.86 -3.56
C ASN A 165 -7.96 -21.75 -4.58
N LEU A 166 -7.27 -22.15 -5.67
CA LEU A 166 -7.81 -23.08 -6.66
C LEU A 166 -8.18 -24.45 -6.04
N ALA A 167 -7.45 -24.88 -5.01
CA ALA A 167 -7.77 -26.09 -4.25
C ALA A 167 -8.94 -25.91 -3.28
N SER A 168 -9.24 -24.67 -2.88
CA SER A 168 -10.33 -24.30 -1.96
C SER A 168 -11.61 -23.90 -2.68
N ASP A 169 -11.55 -23.61 -3.98
CA ASP A 169 -12.72 -23.38 -4.82
C ASP A 169 -13.62 -24.63 -4.75
N PRO A 170 -14.89 -24.48 -4.33
CA PRO A 170 -15.74 -25.64 -4.11
C PRO A 170 -15.91 -26.38 -5.44
N ASN A 171 -15.61 -27.69 -5.43
CA ASN A 171 -15.72 -28.53 -6.61
C ASN A 171 -17.15 -28.39 -7.18
N PRO A 172 -17.34 -28.08 -8.48
CA PRO A 172 -18.67 -27.89 -9.06
C PRO A 172 -19.64 -29.05 -8.79
N ALA A 173 -19.11 -30.27 -8.67
CA ALA A 173 -19.91 -31.44 -8.31
C ALA A 173 -20.32 -31.44 -6.81
N GLU A 174 -19.44 -30.98 -5.92
CA GLU A 174 -19.74 -30.80 -4.49
C GLU A 174 -20.65 -29.60 -4.25
N THR A 175 -20.44 -28.48 -4.94
CA THR A 175 -21.32 -27.31 -4.90
C THR A 175 -22.71 -27.65 -5.41
N ALA A 176 -22.81 -28.42 -6.51
CA ALA A 176 -24.10 -28.89 -7.03
C ALA A 176 -24.78 -29.87 -6.08
N ARG A 177 -24.03 -30.79 -5.44
CA ARG A 177 -24.56 -31.68 -4.41
C ARG A 177 -25.05 -30.90 -3.19
N GLN A 178 -24.28 -29.91 -2.73
CA GLN A 178 -24.66 -29.07 -1.61
C GLN A 178 -25.90 -28.22 -1.94
N ALA A 179 -25.98 -27.63 -3.14
CA ALA A 179 -27.17 -26.90 -3.59
C ALA A 179 -28.42 -27.79 -3.65
N VAL A 180 -28.27 -29.06 -4.06
CA VAL A 180 -29.35 -30.07 -4.02
C VAL A 180 -29.75 -30.41 -2.57
N LEU A 181 -28.78 -30.55 -1.66
CA LEU A 181 -29.04 -30.80 -0.23
C LEU A 181 -29.71 -29.59 0.46
N ASP A 182 -29.34 -28.38 0.06
CA ASP A 182 -29.89 -27.12 0.56
C ASP A 182 -31.26 -26.76 -0.08
N GLY A 183 -31.81 -27.64 -0.93
CA GLY A 183 -33.13 -27.47 -1.55
C GLY A 183 -33.18 -26.40 -2.65
N GLN A 184 -32.03 -25.94 -3.14
CA GLN A 184 -31.95 -24.99 -4.25
C GLN A 184 -32.01 -25.73 -5.58
N GLN A 185 -33.00 -25.41 -6.42
CA GLN A 185 -33.14 -26.02 -7.74
C GLN A 185 -32.01 -25.50 -8.66
N PRO A 186 -31.20 -26.37 -9.30
CA PRO A 186 -30.18 -25.92 -10.24
C PRO A 186 -30.84 -25.15 -11.41
N PRO A 187 -30.13 -24.19 -12.02
CA PRO A 187 -30.67 -23.44 -13.15
C PRO A 187 -31.09 -24.42 -14.26
N ARG A 188 -32.35 -24.33 -14.70
CA ARG A 188 -32.86 -25.12 -15.83
C ARG A 188 -31.98 -24.83 -17.03
N SER A 189 -31.32 -25.86 -17.56
CA SER A 189 -30.67 -25.81 -18.86
C SER A 189 -31.71 -25.38 -19.90
N GLY A 190 -31.51 -24.17 -20.43
CA GLY A 190 -32.30 -23.61 -21.53
C GLY A 190 -32.26 -24.53 -22.74
N GLN A 191 -33.37 -24.52 -23.47
CA GLN A 191 -33.74 -25.37 -24.59
C GLN A 191 -32.62 -25.57 -25.61
N ALA A 192 -32.39 -26.83 -25.96
CA ALA A 192 -31.66 -27.23 -27.14
C ALA A 192 -32.41 -26.73 -28.38
N HIS A 193 -31.78 -25.86 -29.16
CA HIS A 193 -32.10 -25.71 -30.58
C HIS A 193 -31.18 -26.66 -31.35
N ASP A 194 -31.81 -27.56 -32.11
CA ASP A 194 -31.17 -28.49 -33.04
C ASP A 194 -30.38 -27.75 -34.13
N GLY A 195 -29.14 -28.17 -34.38
CA GLY A 195 -28.35 -27.72 -35.52
C GLY A 195 -26.87 -28.12 -35.44
N ASP A 196 -26.50 -29.12 -36.23
CA ASP A 196 -25.15 -29.55 -36.64
C ASP A 196 -24.08 -29.90 -35.58
N GLY A 197 -23.80 -31.20 -35.46
CA GLY A 197 -22.42 -31.66 -35.27
C GLY A 197 -21.74 -31.82 -36.64
N PRO A 198 -20.41 -32.10 -36.73
CA PRO A 198 -19.50 -32.51 -35.65
C PRO A 198 -18.12 -31.81 -35.68
N GLU A 199 -17.39 -31.78 -34.55
CA GLU A 199 -15.97 -32.17 -34.51
C GLU A 199 -15.42 -32.12 -33.07
N ARG A 200 -14.92 -33.26 -32.60
CA ARG A 200 -14.13 -33.32 -31.36
C ARG A 200 -12.69 -32.99 -31.73
N ASP A 201 -12.30 -31.74 -31.57
CA ASP A 201 -10.88 -31.38 -31.65
C ASP A 201 -10.14 -31.87 -30.39
N ARG A 202 -9.64 -33.11 -30.47
CA ARG A 202 -8.60 -33.60 -29.58
C ARG A 202 -7.30 -32.88 -29.96
N SER A 203 -7.05 -31.73 -29.38
CA SER A 203 -5.78 -31.01 -29.56
C SER A 203 -4.63 -31.80 -28.92
N ILE A 204 -3.95 -32.61 -29.74
CA ILE A 204 -2.67 -33.25 -29.45
C ILE A 204 -1.58 -32.15 -29.39
N PRO A 205 -0.61 -32.18 -28.45
CA PRO A 205 0.48 -31.21 -28.44
C PRO A 205 1.33 -31.34 -29.71
N ARG A 206 1.43 -30.26 -30.51
CA ARG A 206 2.36 -30.20 -31.64
C ARG A 206 3.80 -30.13 -31.13
N LYS A 207 4.57 -31.21 -31.35
CA LYS A 207 6.04 -31.23 -31.21
C LYS A 207 6.68 -30.62 -32.46
N ASP A 208 7.77 -29.87 -32.29
CA ASP A 208 8.59 -29.43 -33.43
C ASP A 208 9.37 -30.60 -34.06
N ARG A 209 9.96 -30.39 -35.24
CA ARG A 209 10.76 -31.41 -35.96
C ARG A 209 12.02 -31.89 -35.20
N ARG A 210 12.28 -31.38 -33.98
CA ARG A 210 13.43 -31.77 -33.14
C ARG A 210 13.01 -32.32 -31.77
N GLY A 211 11.72 -32.59 -31.56
CA GLY A 211 11.21 -33.23 -30.35
C GLY A 211 11.29 -32.37 -29.09
N LYS A 212 11.51 -31.06 -29.19
CA LYS A 212 11.55 -30.17 -28.03
C LYS A 212 10.13 -29.65 -27.74
N VAL A 213 9.67 -29.83 -26.51
CA VAL A 213 8.44 -29.20 -26.02
C VAL A 213 8.68 -27.69 -26.05
N VAL A 214 7.99 -26.98 -26.93
CA VAL A 214 7.98 -25.51 -26.92
C VAL A 214 7.33 -25.11 -25.60
N ALA A 215 8.14 -24.61 -24.67
CA ALA A 215 7.66 -24.01 -23.44
C ALA A 215 6.72 -22.86 -23.83
N GLN A 216 5.42 -23.08 -23.65
CA GLN A 216 4.45 -22.01 -23.76
C GLN A 216 4.85 -20.94 -22.74
N LYS A 217 5.08 -19.72 -23.20
CA LYS A 217 5.23 -18.58 -22.29
C LYS A 217 4.02 -18.58 -21.35
N PRO A 218 4.20 -18.48 -20.02
CA PRO A 218 3.07 -18.46 -19.11
C PRO A 218 2.16 -17.30 -19.52
N LYS A 219 0.87 -17.61 -19.76
CA LYS A 219 -0.15 -16.59 -19.98
C LYS A 219 -0.15 -15.66 -18.76
N PRO A 220 -0.36 -14.34 -18.93
CA PRO A 220 -0.43 -13.44 -17.80
C PRO A 220 -1.57 -13.91 -16.89
N VAL A 221 -1.20 -14.33 -15.68
CA VAL A 221 -2.15 -14.81 -14.66
C VAL A 221 -3.13 -13.67 -14.38
N ALA A 222 -4.43 -13.95 -14.49
CA ALA A 222 -5.49 -13.01 -14.18
C ALA A 222 -5.26 -12.44 -12.77
N ARG A 223 -5.18 -11.11 -12.64
CA ARG A 223 -4.96 -10.45 -11.34
C ARG A 223 -6.12 -10.78 -10.41
N HIS A 224 -5.86 -11.58 -9.37
CA HIS A 224 -6.87 -12.07 -8.42
C HIS A 224 -7.50 -10.97 -7.58
N VAL A 225 -8.73 -11.20 -7.10
CA VAL A 225 -9.59 -10.32 -6.27
C VAL A 225 -8.87 -9.67 -5.08
N GLN A 226 -7.96 -10.34 -4.37
CA GLN A 226 -7.23 -9.73 -3.23
C GLN A 226 -6.06 -8.83 -3.66
N THR A 227 -5.32 -9.22 -4.70
CA THR A 227 -4.32 -8.33 -5.33
C THR A 227 -5.03 -7.15 -5.99
N GLN A 228 -6.22 -7.39 -6.54
CA GLN A 228 -7.11 -6.37 -7.06
C GLN A 228 -7.67 -5.48 -5.94
N ALA A 229 -7.99 -6.03 -4.75
CA ALA A 229 -8.40 -5.26 -3.58
C ALA A 229 -7.26 -4.35 -3.09
N LEU A 230 -6.02 -4.86 -3.03
CA LEU A 230 -4.84 -4.05 -2.77
C LEU A 230 -4.67 -2.93 -3.80
N ILE A 231 -4.73 -3.25 -5.09
CA ILE A 231 -4.66 -2.27 -6.18
C ILE A 231 -5.80 -1.24 -6.04
N ASN A 232 -7.00 -1.67 -5.69
CA ASN A 232 -8.15 -0.79 -5.50
C ASN A 232 -7.96 0.12 -4.27
N ASN A 233 -7.41 -0.39 -3.17
CA ASN A 233 -7.07 0.41 -1.99
C ASN A 233 -6.00 1.45 -2.31
N LEU A 234 -4.96 1.08 -3.06
CA LEU A 234 -3.93 2.02 -3.52
C LEU A 234 -4.48 3.06 -4.50
N ARG A 235 -5.44 2.69 -5.36
CA ARG A 235 -6.11 3.66 -6.26
C ARG A 235 -7.02 4.63 -5.52
N LYS A 236 -7.65 4.19 -4.44
CA LYS A 236 -8.57 5.00 -3.62
C LYS A 236 -7.87 5.83 -2.55
N ALA A 237 -6.61 5.52 -2.24
CA ALA A 237 -5.81 6.30 -1.31
C ALA A 237 -5.51 7.68 -1.93
N VAL A 238 -6.16 8.70 -1.38
CA VAL A 238 -5.96 10.12 -1.68
C VAL A 238 -5.24 10.75 -0.50
#